data_AF-A0A2D8RK32-F1
#
_entry.id   AF-A0A2D8RK32-F1
#
_cell.length_a   1.000
_cell.length_b   1.000
_cell.length_c   1.000
_cell.angle_alpha   90.00
_cell.angle_beta   90.00
_cell.angle_gamma   90.00
#
_symmetry.space_group_name_H-M   'P 1'
#
loop_
_entity.id
_entity.type
_entity.pdbx_description
1 polymer ?
#
loop_
_entity_poly.entity_id
_entity_poly.type
_entity_poly.pdbx_seq_one_letter_code
_entity_poly.pdbx_strand_id
1 'polypeptide(L)'
;MKLKNDCHLAYCTNIHRGSSWSETIESLDRYTMRVREQVCPKDPYAIGLRLSASAAAELSDPTALKAFQKWLDDRQCYVFTINGFPYGDFHGTRVKEDVYRPDWTT
;
A
#
# COMPACT_ATOMS: atom_id res chain seq x y z
N MET A 1 13.01 -1.25 3.16
CA MET A 1 14.40 -1.73 3.26
C MET A 1 14.77 -1.91 4.72
N LYS A 2 15.62 -2.90 5.00
CA LYS A 2 16.17 -3.10 6.35
C LYS A 2 17.25 -2.05 6.62
N LEU A 3 17.20 -1.46 7.80
CA LEU A 3 18.20 -0.53 8.32
C LEU A 3 18.94 -1.19 9.48
N LYS A 4 19.87 -0.45 10.11
CA LYS A 4 20.51 -0.90 11.35
C LYS A 4 19.48 -1.08 12.47
N ASN A 5 19.85 -1.84 13.50
CA ASN A 5 19.07 -2.04 14.72
C ASN A 5 17.67 -2.66 14.48
N ASP A 6 17.58 -3.59 13.53
CA ASP A 6 16.33 -4.26 13.13
C ASP A 6 15.19 -3.30 12.73
N CYS A 7 15.53 -2.08 12.33
CA CYS A 7 14.56 -1.11 11.83
C CYS A 7 14.24 -1.38 10.35
N HIS A 8 13.00 -1.10 9.96
CA HIS A 8 12.56 -1.20 8.58
C HIS A 8 12.02 0.16 8.11
N LEU A 9 12.57 0.70 7.02
CA LEU A 9 11.97 1.83 6.32
C LEU A 9 11.03 1.29 5.23
N ALA A 10 9.73 1.51 5.39
CA ALA A 10 8.71 1.00 4.49
C ALA A 10 7.97 2.12 3.76
N TYR A 11 7.61 1.87 2.50
CA TYR A 11 6.69 2.73 1.77
C TYR A 11 5.26 2.44 2.22
N CYS A 12 4.62 3.42 2.85
CA CYS A 12 3.26 3.27 3.34
C CYS A 12 2.25 3.57 2.24
N THR A 13 1.34 2.64 1.96
CA THR A 13 0.34 2.80 0.89
C THR A 13 -0.98 3.41 1.38
N ASN A 14 -1.07 3.91 2.61
CA ASN A 14 -2.29 4.50 3.18
C ASN A 14 -2.81 5.72 2.41
N ILE A 15 -1.93 6.45 1.72
CA ILE A 15 -2.30 7.65 0.95
C ILE A 15 -3.00 7.31 -0.38
N HIS A 16 -2.85 6.06 -0.83
CA HIS A 16 -3.40 5.62 -2.11
C HIS A 16 -4.84 5.19 -1.96
N ARG A 17 -5.68 5.64 -2.89
CA ARG A 17 -7.01 5.08 -3.06
C ARG A 17 -6.85 3.64 -3.57
N GLY A 18 -7.65 2.74 -3.04
CA GLY A 18 -7.61 1.33 -3.43
C GLY A 18 -8.77 0.62 -2.76
N SER A 19 -9.91 0.60 -3.43
CA SER A 19 -11.10 -0.07 -2.92
C SER A 19 -11.07 -1.55 -3.28
N SER A 20 -10.46 -1.92 -4.41
CA SER A 20 -10.29 -3.30 -4.88
C SER A 20 -8.82 -3.77 -4.83
N TRP A 21 -8.60 -5.07 -5.03
CA TRP A 21 -7.25 -5.63 -5.15
C TRP A 21 -6.54 -5.17 -6.44
N SER A 22 -7.28 -5.06 -7.54
CA SER A 22 -6.74 -4.59 -8.82
C SER A 22 -6.17 -3.16 -8.74
N GLU A 23 -6.89 -2.24 -8.11
CA GLU A 23 -6.42 -0.88 -7.87
C GLU A 23 -5.20 -0.87 -6.95
N THR A 24 -5.20 -1.73 -5.93
CA THR A 24 -4.09 -1.86 -4.97
C THR A 24 -2.81 -2.27 -5.68
N ILE A 25 -2.83 -3.33 -6.49
CA ILE A 25 -1.63 -3.81 -7.20
C ILE A 25 -1.17 -2.83 -8.28
N GLU A 26 -2.09 -2.17 -9.00
CA GLU A 26 -1.76 -1.11 -9.97
C GLU A 26 -1.06 0.07 -9.28
N SER A 27 -1.53 0.47 -8.11
CA SER A 27 -0.93 1.54 -7.30
C SER A 27 0.47 1.17 -6.80
N LEU A 28 0.68 -0.09 -6.42
CA LEU A 28 2.01 -0.59 -6.05
C LEU A 28 2.99 -0.47 -7.22
N ASP A 29 2.59 -0.90 -8.42
CA ASP A 29 3.43 -0.79 -9.62
C ASP A 29 3.67 0.66 -10.04
N ARG A 30 2.63 1.51 -10.02
CA ARG A 30 2.73 2.89 -10.49
C ARG A 30 3.54 3.79 -9.56
N TYR A 31 3.38 3.65 -8.25
CA TYR A 31 3.95 4.59 -7.28
C TYR A 31 5.06 3.97 -6.44
N THR A 32 4.81 2.80 -5.87
CA THR A 32 5.74 2.19 -4.89
C THR A 32 7.04 1.78 -5.58
N MET A 33 6.97 1.23 -6.79
CA MET A 33 8.16 0.80 -7.53
C MET A 33 9.02 1.98 -8.00
N ARG A 34 8.40 3.10 -8.42
CA ARG A 34 9.15 4.30 -8.83
C ARG A 34 9.94 4.91 -7.67
N VAL A 35 9.41 4.84 -6.46
CA VAL A 35 10.14 5.27 -5.26
C VAL A 35 11.26 4.29 -4.96
N ARG A 36 11.00 2.98 -4.98
CA ARG A 36 12.03 1.93 -4.80
C ARG A 36 13.22 2.14 -5.73
N GLU A 37 12.99 2.38 -7.01
CA GLU A 37 14.04 2.60 -8.01
C GLU A 37 14.98 3.75 -7.63
N GLN A 38 14.46 4.79 -6.99
CA GLN A 38 15.23 5.97 -6.60
C GLN A 38 15.93 5.82 -5.25
N VAL A 39 15.29 5.14 -4.27
CA VAL A 39 15.79 5.12 -2.89
C VAL A 39 16.44 3.81 -2.46
N CYS A 40 16.08 2.69 -3.10
CA CYS A 40 16.51 1.34 -2.72
C CYS A 40 16.54 0.40 -3.94
N PRO A 41 17.38 0.67 -4.96
CA PRO A 41 17.35 -0.10 -6.21
C PRO A 41 17.93 -1.52 -6.08
N LYS A 42 18.74 -1.80 -5.05
CA LYS A 42 19.54 -3.03 -4.95
C LYS A 42 19.12 -3.98 -3.82
N ASP A 43 18.39 -3.46 -2.83
CA ASP A 43 18.06 -4.20 -1.61
C ASP A 43 16.56 -4.49 -1.51
N PRO A 44 16.15 -5.50 -0.72
CA PRO A 44 14.76 -5.79 -0.47
C PRO A 44 13.98 -4.58 0.05
N TYR A 45 12.91 -4.20 -0.67
CA TYR A 45 12.10 -3.03 -0.36
C TYR A 45 10.91 -3.39 0.53
N ALA A 46 10.68 -2.59 1.57
CA ALA A 46 9.62 -2.89 2.54
C ALA A 46 8.38 -2.10 2.15
N ILE A 47 7.23 -2.76 2.20
CA ILE A 47 5.93 -2.17 1.90
C ILE A 47 5.08 -2.22 3.18
N GLY A 48 4.52 -1.08 3.57
CA GLY A 48 3.44 -0.98 4.55
C GLY A 48 2.12 -0.99 3.80
N LEU A 49 1.54 -2.18 3.64
CA LEU A 49 0.42 -2.43 2.74
C LEU A 49 -0.90 -2.02 3.40
N ARG A 50 -1.67 -1.17 2.74
CA ARG A 50 -3.04 -0.84 3.10
C ARG A 50 -4.01 -1.69 2.30
N LEU A 51 -4.93 -2.36 2.97
CA LEU A 51 -6.01 -3.12 2.33
C LEU A 51 -7.39 -2.61 2.80
N SER A 52 -8.30 -2.42 1.85
CA SER A 52 -9.73 -2.36 2.15
C SER A 52 -10.25 -3.77 2.46
N ALA A 53 -11.46 -3.86 3.01
CA ALA A 53 -12.13 -5.16 3.20
C ALA A 53 -12.33 -5.92 1.87
N SER A 54 -12.73 -5.22 0.79
CA SER A 54 -12.90 -5.85 -0.54
C SER A 54 -11.57 -6.34 -1.11
N ALA A 55 -10.53 -5.51 -1.07
CA ALA A 55 -9.20 -5.89 -1.54
C ALA A 55 -8.63 -7.07 -0.74
N ALA A 56 -8.85 -7.10 0.59
CA ALA A 56 -8.45 -8.22 1.43
C ALA A 56 -9.21 -9.51 1.09
N ALA A 57 -10.53 -9.41 0.82
CA ALA A 57 -11.34 -10.56 0.41
C ALA A 57 -10.89 -11.10 -0.96
N GLU A 58 -10.66 -10.22 -1.94
CA GLU A 58 -10.12 -10.60 -3.26
C GLU A 58 -8.73 -11.23 -3.14
N LEU A 59 -7.83 -10.63 -2.35
CA LEU A 59 -6.48 -11.17 -2.13
C LEU A 59 -6.47 -12.49 -1.35
N SER A 60 -7.52 -12.80 -0.60
CA SER A 60 -7.63 -14.07 0.14
C SER A 60 -7.85 -15.29 -0.78
N ASP A 61 -8.20 -15.06 -2.05
CA ASP A 61 -8.19 -16.12 -3.05
C ASP A 61 -6.77 -16.70 -3.20
N PRO A 62 -6.59 -18.04 -3.13
CA PRO A 62 -5.26 -18.65 -3.19
C PRO A 62 -4.48 -18.35 -4.48
N THR A 63 -5.17 -18.13 -5.60
CA THR A 63 -4.52 -17.78 -6.88
C THR A 63 -4.03 -16.35 -6.84
N ALA A 64 -4.86 -15.42 -6.37
CA ALA A 64 -4.49 -14.01 -6.18
C ALA A 64 -3.33 -13.86 -5.19
N LEU A 65 -3.37 -14.54 -4.05
CA LEU A 65 -2.31 -14.50 -3.04
C LEU A 65 -0.98 -15.01 -3.59
N LYS A 66 -0.98 -16.15 -4.30
CA LYS A 66 0.22 -16.70 -4.93
C LYS A 66 0.78 -15.76 -6.00
N ALA A 67 -0.08 -15.15 -6.81
CA ALA A 67 0.34 -14.15 -7.78
C ALA A 67 0.99 -12.94 -7.10
N PHE A 68 0.45 -12.49 -5.97
CA PHE A 68 1.03 -11.38 -5.20
C PHE A 68 2.37 -11.75 -4.55
N GLN A 69 2.49 -12.95 -3.98
CA GLN A 69 3.77 -13.44 -3.45
C GLN A 69 4.84 -13.48 -4.53
N LYS A 70 4.51 -14.02 -5.72
CA LYS A 70 5.42 -14.00 -6.86
C LYS A 70 5.78 -12.57 -7.28
N TRP A 71 4.81 -11.66 -7.30
CA TRP A 71 5.06 -10.25 -7.63
C TRP A 71 6.04 -9.60 -6.64
N LEU A 72 5.92 -9.91 -5.34
CA LEU A 72 6.84 -9.44 -4.31
C LEU A 72 8.25 -10.00 -4.54
N ASP A 73 8.38 -11.30 -4.80
CA ASP A 73 9.66 -11.95 -5.07
C ASP A 73 10.35 -11.36 -6.31
N ASP A 74 9.62 -11.26 -7.42
CA ASP A 74 10.13 -10.73 -8.70
C ASP A 74 10.62 -9.28 -8.57
N ARG A 75 10.03 -8.49 -7.66
CA ARG A 75 10.39 -7.09 -7.40
C ARG A 75 11.30 -6.90 -6.20
N GLN A 76 11.77 -7.98 -5.57
CA GLN A 76 12.54 -7.97 -4.33
C GLN A 76 11.87 -7.08 -3.27
N CYS A 77 10.59 -7.30 -3.03
CA CYS A 77 9.79 -6.58 -2.06
C CYS A 77 9.28 -7.53 -0.98
N TYR A 78 8.89 -6.98 0.15
CA TYR A 78 8.18 -7.71 1.19
C TYR A 78 7.19 -6.82 1.93
N VAL A 79 6.12 -7.41 2.41
CA VAL A 79 5.14 -6.73 3.26
C VAL A 79 5.67 -6.73 4.69
N PHE A 80 5.98 -5.56 5.22
CA PHE A 80 6.47 -5.38 6.58
C PHE A 80 5.30 -5.24 7.57
N THR A 81 4.28 -4.48 7.18
CA THR A 81 3.06 -4.27 7.96
C THR A 81 1.85 -4.26 7.05
N ILE A 82 0.69 -4.59 7.63
CA ILE A 82 -0.60 -4.49 6.96
C ILE A 82 -1.52 -3.58 7.79
N ASN A 83 -2.07 -2.55 7.17
CA ASN A 83 -3.15 -1.74 7.72
C ASN A 83 -4.47 -2.14 7.04
N GLY A 84 -5.38 -2.75 7.79
CA GLY A 84 -6.75 -3.02 7.35
C GLY A 84 -7.69 -1.87 7.76
N PHE A 85 -8.51 -1.37 6.83
CA PHE A 85 -9.59 -0.42 7.16
C PHE A 85 -10.93 -1.13 7.36
N PRO A 86 -11.85 -0.57 8.19
CA PRO A 86 -13.05 -1.26 8.64
C PRO A 86 -14.03 -1.57 7.49
N TYR A 87 -14.83 -2.62 7.70
CA TYR A 87 -15.91 -3.06 6.82
C TYR A 87 -16.87 -1.91 6.46
N GLY A 88 -17.05 -1.68 5.15
CA GLY A 88 -17.96 -0.68 4.60
C GLY A 88 -17.27 0.52 3.94
N ASP A 89 -18.02 1.24 3.11
CA ASP A 89 -17.53 2.47 2.50
C ASP A 89 -17.34 3.54 3.57
N PHE A 90 -16.09 3.91 3.84
CA PHE A 90 -15.76 5.14 4.58
C PHE A 90 -16.26 6.40 3.83
N HIS A 91 -16.80 6.24 2.62
CA HIS A 91 -17.35 7.27 1.73
C HIS A 91 -18.88 7.36 1.73
N GLY A 92 -19.58 6.68 2.65
CA GLY A 92 -21.04 6.81 2.81
C GLY A 92 -21.52 8.08 3.51
N THR A 93 -20.61 8.94 3.97
CA THR A 93 -20.95 10.25 4.54
C THR A 93 -19.90 11.25 4.09
N ARG A 94 -20.32 12.45 3.73
CA ARG A 94 -19.44 13.56 3.33
C ARG A 94 -18.41 13.81 4.45
N VAL A 95 -17.23 13.21 4.34
CA VAL A 95 -16.17 13.35 5.34
C VAL A 95 -15.64 14.77 5.22
N LYS A 96 -16.11 15.63 6.14
CA LYS A 96 -15.72 17.03 6.39
C LYS A 96 -14.65 17.57 5.44
N GLU A 97 -15.06 18.01 4.25
CA GLU A 97 -14.19 18.66 3.26
C GLU A 97 -13.50 19.91 3.86
N ASP A 98 -14.09 20.49 4.91
CA ASP A 98 -13.54 21.62 5.65
C ASP A 98 -12.27 21.29 6.45
N VAL A 99 -11.90 20.02 6.67
CA VAL A 99 -10.60 19.70 7.30
C VAL A 99 -9.42 20.07 6.40
N TYR A 100 -9.66 20.31 5.12
CA TYR A 100 -8.66 20.81 4.18
C TYR A 100 -8.62 22.34 4.12
N ARG A 101 -9.29 23.05 5.05
CA ARG A 101 -9.35 24.51 5.11
C ARG A 101 -8.92 25.08 6.47
N PRO A 102 -8.23 26.24 6.51
CA PRO A 102 -7.54 26.87 5.38
C PRO A 102 -6.46 25.94 4.83
N ASP A 103 -6.14 26.07 3.55
CA ASP A 103 -5.02 25.33 2.99
C ASP A 103 -3.71 26.03 3.38
N TRP A 104 -2.58 25.39 3.06
CA TRP A 104 -1.24 25.91 3.38
C TRP A 104 -0.86 27.16 2.57
N THR A 105 -1.74 27.64 1.68
CA THR A 105 -1.53 28.83 0.86
C THR A 105 -2.24 30.07 1.42
N THR A 106 -2.96 29.95 2.53
CA THR A 106 -3.67 31.03 3.21
C THR A 106 -3.24 31.22 4.66
#